data_AF-A0A949EMU1-F1
#
_entry.id   AF-A0A949EMU1-F1
#
_cell.length_a   1.000
_cell.length_b   1.000
_cell.length_c   1.000
_cell.angle_alpha   90.00
_cell.angle_beta   90.00
_cell.angle_gamma   90.00
#
_symmetry.space_group_name_H-M   'P 1'
#
loop_
_entity.id
_entity.type
_entity.pdbx_description
1 polymer ?
#
loop_
_entity_poly.entity_id
_entity_poly.type
_entity_poly.pdbx_seq_one_letter_code
_entity_poly.pdbx_strand_id
1 'polypeptide(L)'
;MLPRSVVQKVAEDYVKRFVQDVKIEEVCFRVFEEVDEIILSYLNSFIKPIDGANELLNQLRNRGCKLAIATTDKTERAELALKHLGISDLFDIVVGADKVEKSKPDS
;
A
#
# COMPACT_ATOMS: atom_id res chain seq x y z
N MET A 1 9.01 -17.96 1.49
CA MET A 1 8.91 -16.81 0.56
C MET A 1 10.31 -16.29 0.33
N LEU A 2 10.72 -16.01 -0.92
CA LEU A 2 12.05 -15.42 -1.19
C LEU A 2 12.12 -14.00 -0.62
N PRO A 3 13.28 -13.52 -0.14
CA PRO A 3 13.44 -12.14 0.29
C PRO A 3 13.12 -11.16 -0.86
N ARG A 4 12.48 -10.03 -0.57
CA ARG A 4 12.13 -8.99 -1.57
C ARG A 4 13.32 -8.58 -2.44
N SER A 5 14.50 -8.42 -1.83
CA SER A 5 15.74 -8.09 -2.52
C SER A 5 16.16 -9.12 -3.57
N VAL A 6 15.89 -10.41 -3.33
CA VAL A 6 16.19 -11.49 -4.28
C VAL A 6 15.21 -11.44 -5.45
N VAL A 7 13.91 -11.29 -5.17
CA VAL A 7 12.87 -11.20 -6.21
C VAL A 7 13.12 -9.99 -7.11
N GLN A 8 13.45 -8.84 -6.52
CA GLN A 8 13.77 -7.63 -7.25
C GLN A 8 14.96 -7.86 -8.18
N LYS A 9 16.08 -8.39 -7.66
CA LYS A 9 17.28 -8.63 -8.48
C LYS A 9 17.03 -9.59 -9.65
N VAL A 10 16.21 -10.63 -9.45
CA VAL A 10 15.83 -11.56 -10.54
C VAL A 10 15.02 -10.84 -11.62
N ALA A 11 14.08 -9.97 -11.24
CA ALA A 11 13.30 -9.18 -12.20
C ALA A 11 14.20 -8.21 -12.98
N GLU A 12 15.12 -7.53 -12.29
CA GLU A 12 16.12 -6.64 -12.90
C GLU A 12 17.00 -7.36 -13.92
N ASP A 13 17.56 -8.52 -13.53
CA ASP A 13 18.41 -9.33 -14.39
C ASP A 13 17.64 -9.86 -15.61
N TYR A 14 16.35 -10.19 -15.46
CA TYR A 14 15.51 -10.61 -16.57
C TYR A 14 15.31 -9.51 -17.60
N VAL A 15 14.95 -8.29 -17.17
CA VAL A 15 14.73 -7.14 -18.08
C VAL A 15 16.00 -6.77 -18.85
N LYS A 16 17.14 -6.77 -18.15
CA LYS A 16 18.47 -6.47 -18.75
C LYS A 16 18.88 -7.45 -19.87
N ARG A 17 18.30 -8.64 -19.95
CA ARG A 17 18.56 -9.60 -21.04
C ARG A 17 17.97 -9.14 -22.38
N PHE A 18 16.93 -8.32 -22.36
CA PHE A 18 16.19 -7.91 -23.56
C PHE A 18 16.46 -6.46 -23.97
N VAL A 19 16.86 -5.60 -23.03
CA VAL A 19 17.12 -4.18 -23.29
C VAL A 19 18.41 -3.75 -22.60
N GLN A 20 19.39 -3.28 -23.39
CA GLN A 20 20.59 -2.62 -22.86
C GLN A 20 20.33 -1.14 -22.62
N ASP A 21 21.01 -0.54 -21.62
CA ASP A 21 20.85 0.86 -21.20
C ASP A 21 19.45 1.27 -20.69
N VAL A 22 18.75 0.36 -20.01
CA VAL A 22 17.52 0.69 -19.27
C VAL A 22 17.85 1.19 -17.86
N LYS A 23 17.29 2.36 -17.50
CA LYS A 23 17.19 2.81 -16.10
C LYS A 23 16.05 2.05 -15.43
N ILE A 24 16.40 1.02 -14.69
CA ILE A 24 15.44 0.13 -14.03
C ILE A 24 14.52 0.89 -13.10
N GLU A 25 15.04 1.89 -12.38
CA GLU A 25 14.27 2.71 -11.45
C GLU A 25 13.13 3.43 -12.16
N GLU A 26 13.39 3.95 -13.37
CA GLU A 26 12.41 4.66 -14.19
C GLU A 26 11.36 3.70 -14.76
N VAL A 27 11.77 2.52 -15.21
CA VAL A 27 10.84 1.47 -15.66
C VAL A 27 9.95 1.01 -14.51
N CYS A 28 10.54 0.72 -13.34
CA CYS A 28 9.79 0.35 -12.15
C CYS A 28 8.78 1.43 -11.77
N PHE A 29 9.20 2.71 -11.75
CA PHE A 29 8.31 3.83 -11.44
C PHE A 29 7.09 3.85 -12.38
N ARG A 30 7.30 3.76 -13.69
CA ARG A 30 6.22 3.75 -14.68
C ARG A 30 5.28 2.55 -14.52
N VAL A 31 5.83 1.35 -14.29
CA VAL A 31 5.02 0.15 -14.04
C VAL A 31 4.20 0.29 -12.77
N PHE A 32 4.74 0.87 -11.70
CA PHE A 32 3.98 1.15 -10.49
C PHE A 32 2.86 2.15 -10.74
N GLU A 33 3.09 3.23 -11.49
CA GLU A 33 2.04 4.18 -11.84
C GLU A 33 0.92 3.52 -12.66
N GLU A 34 1.26 2.71 -13.68
CA GLU A 34 0.25 1.99 -14.47
C GLU A 34 -0.55 0.99 -13.63
N VAL A 35 0.12 0.24 -12.74
CA VAL A 35 -0.55 -0.68 -11.81
C VAL A 35 -1.47 0.08 -10.86
N ASP A 36 -1.04 1.25 -10.39
CA ASP A 36 -1.84 2.10 -9.53
C ASP A 36 -3.13 2.54 -10.25
N GLU A 37 -3.04 3.04 -11.48
CA GLU A 37 -4.21 3.39 -12.32
C GLU A 37 -5.17 2.22 -12.54
N ILE A 38 -4.64 1.01 -12.75
CA ILE A 38 -5.45 -0.21 -12.87
C ILE A 38 -6.17 -0.49 -11.55
N ILE A 39 -5.46 -0.45 -10.42
CA ILE A 39 -6.06 -0.69 -9.10
C ILE A 39 -7.19 0.32 -8.84
N LEU A 40 -6.99 1.59 -9.18
CA LEU A 40 -8.03 2.63 -9.09
C LEU A 40 -9.29 2.30 -9.88
N SER A 41 -9.12 1.73 -11.09
CA SER A 41 -10.22 1.35 -11.97
C SER A 41 -10.97 0.09 -11.50
N TYR A 42 -10.34 -0.73 -10.65
CA TYR A 42 -10.87 -2.04 -10.23
C TYR A 42 -10.85 -2.25 -8.71
N LEU A 43 -10.96 -1.18 -7.90
CA LEU A 43 -10.81 -1.24 -6.43
C LEU A 43 -11.64 -2.37 -5.78
N ASN A 44 -12.89 -2.58 -6.22
CA ASN A 44 -13.78 -3.64 -5.72
C ASN A 44 -13.21 -5.06 -5.85
N SER A 45 -12.33 -5.29 -6.84
CA SER A 45 -11.76 -6.62 -7.11
C SER A 45 -10.54 -6.91 -6.25
N PHE A 46 -9.81 -5.86 -5.84
CA PHE A 46 -8.52 -5.97 -5.16
C PHE A 46 -8.57 -5.64 -3.67
N ILE A 47 -9.54 -4.83 -3.24
CA ILE A 47 -9.64 -4.36 -1.86
C ILE A 47 -10.89 -4.97 -1.23
N LYS A 48 -10.68 -5.86 -0.26
CA LYS A 48 -11.75 -6.51 0.51
C LYS A 48 -11.45 -6.39 2.00
N PRO A 49 -12.47 -6.14 2.83
CA PRO A 49 -12.28 -6.16 4.27
C PRO A 49 -11.92 -7.58 4.72
N ILE A 50 -11.12 -7.67 5.77
CA ILE A 50 -10.91 -8.94 6.48
C ILE A 50 -12.16 -9.20 7.32
N ASP A 51 -12.63 -10.44 7.34
CA ASP A 51 -13.78 -10.85 8.13
C ASP A 51 -13.61 -10.45 9.60
N GLY A 52 -14.62 -9.79 10.17
CA GLY A 52 -14.61 -9.28 11.55
C GLY A 52 -13.84 -7.97 11.78
N ALA A 53 -13.09 -7.45 10.79
CA ALA A 53 -12.31 -6.22 10.96
C ALA A 53 -13.22 -5.01 11.26
N ASN A 54 -14.29 -4.81 10.49
CA ASN A 54 -15.21 -3.70 10.68
C ASN A 54 -15.90 -3.76 12.06
N GLU A 55 -16.28 -4.96 12.50
CA GLU A 55 -16.91 -5.15 13.81
C GLU A 55 -15.94 -4.76 14.94
N LEU A 56 -14.70 -5.27 14.89
CA LEU A 56 -13.66 -4.95 15.86
C LEU A 56 -13.39 -3.44 15.93
N LEU A 57 -13.21 -2.78 14.78
CA LEU A 57 -12.93 -1.34 14.71
C LEU A 57 -14.08 -0.52 15.33
N ASN A 58 -15.33 -0.89 15.04
CA ASN A 58 -16.50 -0.24 15.64
C ASN A 58 -16.57 -0.47 17.15
N GLN A 59 -16.32 -1.68 17.63
CA GLN A 59 -16.29 -1.97 19.07
C GLN A 59 -15.21 -1.15 19.80
N LEU A 60 -14.03 -1.00 19.20
CA LEU A 60 -12.95 -0.17 19.75
C LEU A 60 -13.36 1.30 19.83
N ARG A 61 -13.94 1.86 18.77
CA ARG A 61 -14.45 3.25 18.76
C ARG A 61 -15.54 3.48 19.82
N ASN A 62 -16.49 2.55 19.93
CA ASN A 62 -17.55 2.62 20.95
C ASN A 62 -17.02 2.57 22.39
N ARG A 63 -15.82 2.00 22.60
CA ARG A 63 -15.11 2.00 23.89
C ARG A 63 -14.23 3.23 24.10
N GLY A 64 -14.26 4.20 23.18
CA GLY A 64 -13.48 5.45 23.27
C GLY A 64 -12.04 5.33 22.78
N CYS A 65 -11.66 4.24 22.11
CA CYS A 65 -10.31 4.11 21.55
C CYS A 65 -10.11 5.05 20.35
N LYS A 66 -8.95 5.71 20.31
CA LYS A 66 -8.44 6.38 19.13
C LYS A 66 -7.85 5.36 18.17
N LEU A 67 -8.15 5.50 16.88
CA LEU A 67 -7.71 4.56 15.84
C LEU A 67 -6.80 5.27 14.84
N ALA A 68 -5.72 4.60 14.45
CA ALA A 68 -4.75 5.13 13.48
C ALA A 68 -4.31 4.03 12.51
N ILE A 69 -3.99 4.42 11.28
CA ILE A 69 -3.33 3.57 10.30
C ILE A 69 -1.88 4.00 10.14
N ALA A 70 -0.97 3.04 10.19
CA ALA A 70 0.45 3.23 9.91
C ALA A 70 0.90 2.18 8.89
N THR A 71 1.23 2.63 7.67
CA THR A 71 1.56 1.78 6.51
C THR A 71 2.90 2.14 5.90
N THR A 72 3.50 1.20 5.17
CA THR A 72 4.68 1.46 4.31
C THR A 72 4.29 1.94 2.91
N ASP A 73 2.98 1.95 2.61
CA ASP A 73 2.45 2.52 1.37
C ASP A 73 2.32 4.06 1.49
N LYS A 74 2.01 4.73 0.37
CA LYS A 74 1.69 6.16 0.36
C LYS A 74 0.39 6.43 1.11
N THR A 75 0.31 7.57 1.78
CA THR A 75 -0.85 7.97 2.58
C THR A 75 -2.12 8.05 1.73
N GLU A 76 -2.04 8.69 0.56
CA GLU A 76 -3.18 8.85 -0.37
C GLU A 76 -3.80 7.49 -0.77
N ARG A 77 -2.94 6.49 -1.02
CA ARG A 77 -3.38 5.13 -1.38
C ARG A 77 -4.13 4.46 -0.24
N ALA A 78 -3.63 4.61 0.98
CA ALA A 78 -4.29 4.09 2.17
C ALA A 78 -5.65 4.78 2.41
N GLU A 79 -5.71 6.10 2.29
CA GLU A 79 -6.96 6.86 2.45
C GLU A 79 -8.00 6.46 1.41
N LEU A 80 -7.59 6.26 0.16
CA LEU A 80 -8.48 5.81 -0.90
C LEU A 80 -9.02 4.39 -0.65
N ALA A 81 -8.16 3.47 -0.21
CA ALA A 81 -8.58 2.12 0.16
C ALA A 81 -9.62 2.14 1.29
N LEU A 82 -9.40 2.95 2.33
CA LEU A 82 -10.34 3.11 3.44
C LEU A 82 -11.66 3.73 2.99
N LYS A 83 -11.60 4.71 2.07
CA LYS A 83 -12.79 5.38 1.52
C LYS A 83 -13.61 4.39 0.71
N HIS A 84 -12.94 3.57 -0.09
CA HIS A 84 -13.56 2.51 -0.86
C HIS A 84 -14.24 1.47 0.04
N LEU A 85 -13.62 1.12 1.16
CA LEU A 85 -14.18 0.21 2.17
C LEU A 85 -15.29 0.85 3.04
N GLY A 86 -15.52 2.16 2.92
CA GLY A 86 -16.52 2.89 3.71
C GLY A 86 -16.16 3.02 5.20
N ILE A 87 -14.87 2.94 5.55
CA ILE A 87 -14.40 2.94 6.94
C ILE A 87 -13.43 4.08 7.28
N SER A 88 -13.22 5.03 6.37
CA SER A 88 -12.33 6.19 6.61
C SER A 88 -12.65 6.93 7.91
N ASP A 89 -13.94 7.12 8.21
CA ASP A 89 -14.41 7.90 9.37
C ASP A 89 -14.18 7.21 10.73
N LEU A 90 -13.73 5.95 10.71
CA LEU A 90 -13.35 5.23 11.92
C LEU A 90 -11.97 5.66 12.43
N PHE A 91 -11.10 6.18 11.56
CA PHE A 91 -9.71 6.49 11.88
C PHE A 91 -9.50 7.98 12.15
N ASP A 92 -8.77 8.28 13.23
CA ASP A 92 -8.41 9.66 13.60
C ASP A 92 -7.21 10.17 12.78
N ILE A 93 -6.34 9.27 12.30
CA ILE A 93 -5.18 9.62 11.49
C ILE A 93 -4.73 8.46 10.59
N VAL A 94 -4.23 8.80 9.40
CA VAL A 94 -3.58 7.88 8.46
C VAL A 94 -2.17 8.41 8.16
N VAL A 95 -1.17 7.56 8.38
CA VAL A 95 0.26 7.86 8.16
C VAL A 95 0.86 6.81 7.25
N GLY A 96 1.23 7.24 6.04
CA GLY A 96 2.03 6.46 5.09
C GLY A 96 3.52 6.74 5.19
N ALA A 97 4.32 6.02 4.40
CA ALA A 97 5.78 6.18 4.36
C ALA A 97 6.22 7.57 3.89
N ASP A 98 5.38 8.25 3.09
CA ASP A 98 5.60 9.61 2.59
C ASP A 98 5.48 10.70 3.69
N LYS A 99 4.92 10.36 4.86
CA LYS A 99 4.73 11.30 5.98
C LYS A 99 5.76 11.13 7.11
N VAL A 100 6.77 10.25 6.95
CA VAL A 100 7.77 9.95 7.99
C VAL A 100 9.18 9.82 7.40
N GLU A 101 10.20 10.24 8.15
CA GLU A 101 11.60 10.04 7.75
C GLU A 101 12.04 8.57 7.83
N LYS A 102 11.42 7.78 8.72
CA LYS A 102 11.68 6.35 8.91
C LYS A 102 10.39 5.55 8.88
N SER A 103 10.15 4.83 7.78
CA SER A 103 9.02 3.92 7.64
C SER A 103 9.23 2.62 8.42
N LYS A 104 8.14 1.93 8.75
CA LYS A 104 8.19 0.59 9.35
C LYS A 104 9.08 -0.35 8.53
N PRO A 105 9.87 -1.24 9.19
CA PRO A 105 9.88 -1.51 10.62
C PRO A 105 10.85 -0.62 11.42
N ASP A 106 11.52 0.34 10.77
CA ASP A 106 12.62 1.11 11.38
C ASP A 106 12.13 2.32 12.20
N SER A 107 10.80 2.45 12.35
CA SER A 107 10.10 3.43 13.20
C SER A 107 10.14 3.08 14.68
#